data_AF-A0A1B3MZR4-F1
#
_entry.id   AF-A0A1B3MZR4-F1
#
_cell.length_a   1.000
_cell.length_b   1.000
_cell.length_c   1.000
_cell.angle_alpha   90.00
_cell.angle_beta   90.00
_cell.angle_gamma   90.00
#
_symmetry.space_group_name_H-M   'P 1'
#
loop_
_entity.id
_entity.type
_entity.pdbx_description
1 polymer ?
#
loop_
_entity_poly.entity_id
_entity_poly.type
_entity_poly.pdbx_seq_one_letter_code
_entity_poly.pdbx_strand_id
1 'polypeptide(L)'
;MLVTVLFIVYQGVEAITVHDAEPAAWSALMKFVDSQWHQRFDDEPYLLEEQERAKMFFADEDDLFILAEADLTELADRVDELSTEACGCCPSPVRPS
;
A
#
# COMPACT_ATOMS: atom_id res chain seq x y z
N MET A 1 15.22 1.95 -4.80
CA MET A 1 14.16 0.94 -4.96
C MET A 1 12.90 1.73 -5.14
N LEU A 2 12.37 1.78 -6.37
CA LEU A 2 11.15 2.51 -6.66
C LEU A 2 9.94 1.64 -6.31
N VAL A 3 9.00 2.20 -5.56
CA VAL A 3 7.73 1.58 -5.20
C VAL A 3 6.59 2.56 -5.45
N THR A 4 5.37 2.06 -5.54
CA THR A 4 4.17 2.88 -5.56
C THR A 4 3.45 2.80 -4.23
N VAL A 5 3.23 3.95 -3.60
CA VAL A 5 2.46 4.11 -2.39
C VAL A 5 1.01 4.41 -2.76
N LEU A 6 0.09 3.64 -2.19
CA LEU A 6 -1.34 3.91 -2.21
C LEU A 6 -1.78 4.39 -0.82
N PHE A 7 -2.27 5.62 -0.77
CA PHE A 7 -2.90 6.21 0.41
C PHE A 7 -4.40 6.35 0.17
N ILE A 8 -5.22 5.92 1.12
CA ILE A 8 -6.69 6.01 1.07
C ILE A 8 -7.18 6.63 2.37
N VAL A 9 -8.06 7.63 2.25
CA VAL A 9 -8.91 8.13 3.33
C VAL A 9 -10.35 7.82 2.94
N TYR A 10 -11.05 7.08 3.80
CA TYR A 10 -12.46 6.75 3.59
C TYR A 10 -13.19 6.72 4.93
N GLN A 11 -14.25 7.54 5.06
CA GLN A 11 -15.07 7.64 6.28
C GLN A 11 -14.23 7.90 7.55
N GLY A 12 -13.19 8.72 7.44
CA GLY A 12 -12.28 9.06 8.55
C GLY A 12 -11.27 7.97 8.92
N VAL A 13 -11.19 6.88 8.15
CA VAL A 13 -10.18 5.83 8.30
C VAL A 13 -9.09 6.04 7.26
N GLU A 14 -7.84 6.07 7.71
CA GLU A 14 -6.65 6.20 6.87
C GLU A 14 -5.98 4.84 6.67
N ALA A 15 -5.60 4.54 5.43
CA ALA A 15 -4.86 3.33 5.07
C ALA A 15 -3.69 3.66 4.14
N ILE A 16 -2.51 3.12 4.46
CA ILE A 16 -1.30 3.27 3.64
C ILE A 16 -0.81 1.89 3.24
N THR A 17 -0.60 1.67 1.94
CA THR A 17 -0.04 0.42 1.40
C THR A 17 1.07 0.72 0.40
N VAL A 18 2.02 -0.20 0.28
CA VAL A 18 3.18 -0.09 -0.62
C VAL A 18 3.16 -1.25 -1.60
N HIS A 19 3.36 -0.95 -2.87
CA HIS A 19 3.29 -1.91 -3.98
C HIS A 19 4.52 -1.78 -4.87
N ASP A 20 4.89 -2.87 -5.54
CA ASP A 20 6.08 -2.88 -6.42
C ASP A 20 5.92 -1.98 -7.66
N ALA A 21 4.68 -1.71 -8.10
CA ALA A 21 4.40 -0.90 -9.28
C ALA A 21 2.99 -0.29 -9.27
N GLU A 22 2.80 0.77 -10.07
CA GLU A 22 1.55 1.51 -10.19
C GLU A 22 0.34 0.61 -10.55
N PRO A 23 0.43 -0.34 -11.51
CA PRO A 23 -0.71 -1.20 -11.83
C PRO A 23 -1.18 -2.07 -10.66
N ALA A 24 -0.25 -2.50 -9.79
CA ALA A 24 -0.58 -3.27 -8.60
C ALA A 24 -1.30 -2.40 -7.56
N ALA A 25 -0.82 -1.18 -7.36
CA ALA A 25 -1.46 -0.20 -6.49
C ALA A 25 -2.86 0.19 -7.01
N TRP A 26 -3.01 0.42 -8.32
CA TRP A 26 -4.32 0.68 -8.94
C TRP A 26 -5.28 -0.50 -8.76
N SER A 27 -4.83 -1.73 -8.99
CA SER A 27 -5.65 -2.93 -8.75
C SER A 27 -6.09 -3.06 -7.29
N ALA A 28 -5.22 -2.71 -6.33
CA ALA A 28 -5.56 -2.70 -4.92
C ALA A 28 -6.60 -1.63 -4.58
N LEU A 29 -6.48 -0.43 -5.16
CA LEU A 29 -7.48 0.64 -5.04
C LEU A 29 -8.85 0.18 -5.58
N MET A 30 -8.90 -0.43 -6.76
CA MET A 30 -10.17 -0.87 -7.34
C MET A 30 -10.81 -1.99 -6.52
N LYS A 31 -10.02 -2.92 -5.97
CA LYS A 31 -10.55 -3.93 -5.03
C LYS A 31 -11.15 -3.29 -3.78
N PHE A 32 -10.52 -2.24 -3.25
CA PHE A 32 -11.06 -1.49 -2.13
C PHE A 32 -12.41 -0.86 -2.51
N VAL A 33 -12.47 -0.12 -3.62
CA VAL A 33 -13.70 0.49 -4.14
C VAL A 33 -14.80 -0.55 -4.31
N ASP A 34 -14.52 -1.68 -4.97
CA ASP A 34 -15.49 -2.75 -5.22
C ASP A 34 -16.01 -3.35 -3.91
N SER A 35 -15.15 -3.49 -2.89
CA SER A 35 -15.56 -4.01 -1.58
C SER A 35 -16.48 -3.08 -0.79
N GLN A 36 -16.38 -1.77 -1.02
CA GLN A 36 -17.12 -0.74 -0.27
C GLN A 36 -18.32 -0.20 -1.05
N TRP A 37 -18.38 -0.47 -2.36
CA TRP A 37 -19.36 0.14 -3.25
C TRP A 37 -20.80 -0.14 -2.85
N HIS A 38 -21.15 -1.41 -2.60
CA HIS A 38 -22.51 -1.79 -2.20
C HIS A 38 -22.94 -1.10 -0.89
N GLN A 39 -21.99 -0.89 0.03
CA GLN A 39 -22.26 -0.17 1.28
C GLN A 39 -22.52 1.32 1.03
N ARG A 40 -21.87 1.92 0.03
CA ARG A 40 -21.96 3.36 -0.26
C ARG A 40 -23.13 3.71 -1.19
N PHE A 41 -23.47 2.85 -2.15
CA PHE A 41 -24.43 3.12 -3.22
C PHE A 41 -25.61 2.13 -3.28
N ASP A 42 -25.86 1.33 -2.24
CA ASP A 42 -27.09 0.51 -2.12
C ASP A 42 -27.38 -0.37 -3.37
N ASP A 43 -26.40 -1.21 -3.75
CA ASP A 43 -26.48 -2.14 -4.90
C ASP A 43 -26.55 -1.51 -6.32
N GLU A 44 -26.26 -0.22 -6.47
CA GLU A 44 -26.21 0.41 -7.79
C GLU A 44 -25.13 -0.24 -8.69
N PRO A 45 -25.45 -0.66 -9.93
CA PRO A 45 -24.49 -1.36 -10.78
C PRO A 45 -23.36 -0.45 -11.29
N TYR A 46 -22.16 -1.01 -11.37
CA TYR A 46 -21.00 -0.34 -11.97
C TYR A 46 -21.19 -0.24 -13.50
N LEU A 47 -21.59 0.92 -14.01
CA LEU A 47 -21.63 1.20 -15.45
C LEU A 47 -20.48 2.11 -15.92
N LEU A 48 -19.62 2.52 -14.99
CA LEU A 48 -18.51 3.43 -15.21
C LEU A 48 -17.20 2.68 -15.46
N GLU A 49 -16.33 3.27 -16.27
CA GLU A 49 -14.94 2.84 -16.38
C GLU A 49 -14.22 3.01 -15.03
N GLU A 50 -13.17 2.21 -14.78
CA GLU A 50 -12.52 2.14 -13.45
C GLU A 50 -12.10 3.52 -12.91
N GLN A 51 -11.55 4.39 -13.77
CA GLN A 51 -11.13 5.73 -13.37
C GLN A 51 -12.29 6.63 -12.99
N GLU A 52 -13.42 6.54 -13.69
CA GLU A 52 -14.62 7.32 -13.38
C GLU A 52 -15.27 6.77 -12.10
N ARG A 53 -15.28 5.45 -11.94
CA ARG A 53 -15.75 4.78 -10.73
C ARG A 53 -14.97 5.20 -9.49
N ALA A 54 -13.64 5.24 -9.56
CA ALA A 54 -12.82 5.72 -8.45
C ALA A 54 -13.12 7.19 -8.12
N LYS A 55 -13.19 8.07 -9.13
CA LYS A 55 -13.54 9.49 -8.91
C LYS A 55 -14.91 9.67 -8.26
N MET A 56 -15.90 8.90 -8.70
CA MET A 56 -17.25 8.94 -8.13
C MET A 56 -17.27 8.42 -6.69
N PHE A 57 -16.52 7.35 -6.41
CA PHE A 57 -16.44 6.77 -5.08
C PHE A 57 -15.88 7.77 -4.07
N PHE A 58 -14.79 8.46 -4.40
CA PHE A 58 -14.10 9.46 -3.56
C PHE A 58 -14.56 10.90 -3.84
N ALA A 59 -15.85 11.10 -4.17
CA ALA A 59 -16.37 12.43 -4.48
C ALA A 59 -16.72 13.28 -3.24
N ASP A 60 -16.84 12.66 -2.06
CA ASP A 60 -17.06 13.38 -0.79
C ASP A 60 -15.80 14.13 -0.35
N GLU A 61 -15.96 15.30 0.29
CA GLU A 61 -14.82 16.19 0.64
C GLU A 61 -13.79 15.56 1.58
N ASP A 62 -14.20 14.60 2.41
CA ASP A 62 -13.33 13.93 3.38
C ASP A 62 -12.72 12.62 2.85
N ASP A 63 -13.14 12.16 1.67
CA ASP A 63 -12.70 10.90 1.08
C ASP A 63 -11.68 11.20 -0.04
N LEU A 64 -10.51 10.57 0.00
CA LEU A 64 -9.50 10.75 -1.05
C LEU A 64 -8.62 9.52 -1.23
N PHE A 65 -8.00 9.43 -2.40
CA PHE A 65 -6.90 8.49 -2.64
C PHE A 65 -5.72 9.19 -3.29
N ILE A 66 -4.51 8.71 -3.00
CA ILE A 66 -3.26 9.18 -3.61
C ILE A 66 -2.48 7.95 -4.07
N LEU A 67 -2.01 8.01 -5.32
CA LEU A 67 -0.98 7.12 -5.84
C LEU A 67 0.27 7.95 -6.07
N ALA A 68 1.36 7.58 -5.40
CA ALA A 68 2.63 8.28 -5.49
C ALA A 68 3.79 7.30 -5.66
N GLU A 69 4.73 7.61 -6.54
CA GLU A 69 6.00 6.89 -6.59
C GLU A 69 6.92 7.37 -5.46
N ALA A 70 7.59 6.44 -4.80
CA ALA A 70 8.57 6.72 -3.77
C ALA A 70 9.85 5.95 -4.05
N ASP A 71 11.00 6.61 -3.91
CA ASP A 71 12.29 5.93 -3.87
C ASP A 71 12.64 5.57 -2.42
N LEU A 72 12.78 4.27 -2.18
CA LEU A 72 13.16 3.69 -0.90
C LEU A 72 14.60 3.18 -0.91
N THR A 73 15.48 3.66 -1.79
CA THR A 73 16.88 3.19 -1.81
C THR A 73 17.57 3.43 -0.48
N GLU A 74 17.53 4.66 0.03
CA GLU A 74 18.16 5.02 1.31
C GLU A 74 17.56 4.25 2.50
N LEU A 75 16.26 3.92 2.43
CA LEU A 75 15.60 3.14 3.47
C LEU A 75 16.03 1.67 3.39
N ALA A 76 16.13 1.10 2.20
CA ALA A 76 16.55 -0.28 1.98
C ALA A 76 18.00 -0.50 2.45
N ASP A 77 18.90 0.42 2.12
CA ASP A 77 20.30 0.36 2.57
C ASP A 77 20.39 0.36 4.10
N ARG A 78 19.63 1.24 4.78
CA ARG A 78 19.59 1.28 6.24
C ARG A 78 19.01 0.04 6.90
N VAL A 79 17.99 -0.57 6.28
CA VAL A 79 17.39 -1.82 6.79
C VAL A 79 18.39 -2.97 6.67
N ASP A 80 19.13 -3.05 5.56
CA ASP A 80 20.17 -4.05 5.36
C ASP A 80 21.28 -3.95 6.42
N GLU A 81 21.76 -2.72 6.69
CA GLU A 81 22.75 -2.45 7.74
C GLU A 81 22.27 -2.94 9.13
N LEU A 82 21.04 -2.57 9.52
CA LEU A 82 20.45 -2.97 10.80
C LEU A 82 20.25 -4.50 10.91
N SER A 83 19.90 -5.15 9.80
CA SER A 83 19.72 -6.62 9.77
C SER A 83 21.05 -7.38 9.82
N THR A 84 22.14 -6.79 9.32
CA THR A 84 23.49 -7.37 9.39
C THR A 84 24.08 -7.29 10.80
N GLU A 85 23.84 -6.19 11.55
CA GLU A 85 24.25 -6.09 12.95
C GLU A 85 23.56 -7.13 13.85
N ALA A 86 22.30 -7.49 13.54
CA ALA A 86 21.55 -8.51 14.28
C ALA A 86 22.13 -9.94 14.13
N CYS A 87 22.91 -10.21 13.09
CA CYS A 87 23.49 -11.54 12.83
C CYS A 87 24.92 -11.71 13.42
N GLY A 88 25.47 -10.69 14.09
CA GLY A 88 26.84 -10.68 14.60
C GLY A 88 27.10 -11.44 15.92
N CYS A 89 26.08 -12.03 16.56
CA CYS A 89 26.22 -12.70 17.87
C CYS A 89 25.93 -14.21 17.82
N CYS A 90 26.67 -14.95 16.99
CA CYS A 90 26.83 -16.40 17.19
C CYS A 90 28.23 -16.68 17.73
N PRO A 91 28.43 -16.87 19.06
CA PRO A 91 29.70 -17.38 19.56
C PRO A 91 29.89 -18.82 19.06
N SER A 92 31.01 -19.08 18.38
CA SER A 92 31.39 -20.41 17.90
C SER A 92 31.32 -21.45 19.03
N PRO A 93 30.74 -22.64 18.81
CA PRO A 93 30.72 -23.68 19.83
C PRO A 93 32.14 -24.24 20.04
N VAL A 94 32.67 -24.06 21.26
CA VAL A 94 33.94 -24.64 21.69
C VAL A 94 33.81 -26.16 21.68
N ARG A 95 34.64 -26.82 20.88
CA ARG A 95 34.70 -28.29 20.76
C ARG A 95 35.48 -28.85 21.97
N PRO A 96 34.92 -29.73 22.81
CA PRO A 96 35.68 -30.34 23.88
C PRO A 96 36.62 -31.41 23.30
N SER A 97 37.83 -31.48 23.88
CA SER A 97 38.89 -32.44 23.55
C SER A 97 38.65 -33.81 24.18
#